data_AF-A0A3B0X7D5-F1
#
_entry.id   AF-A0A3B0X7D5-F1
#
_cell.length_a   1.000
_cell.length_b   1.000
_cell.length_c   1.000
_cell.angle_alpha   90.00
_cell.angle_beta   90.00
_cell.angle_gamma   90.00
#
_symmetry.space_group_name_H-M   'P 1'
#
loop_
_entity.id
_entity.type
_entity.pdbx_description
1 polymer ?
#
loop_
_entity_poly.entity_id
_entity_poly.type
_entity_poly.pdbx_seq_one_letter_code
_entity_poly.pdbx_strand_id
1 'polypeptide(L)'
;MLDSLKYEIATFIICVIISISMIIASNYYWDNLYYQKEDAIINLSQAKEAYYDAIEKDKLLKLFENKYEHLKKLGIIGNESRLDWVNSLDNISNTYKIPYLKYKIEKQQYVVSDNMAINYPDIDLLKSTMSLQMQLLHEGDLYTVINNLRLTT
;
A
#
# COMPACT_ATOMS: atom_id res chain seq x y z
N MET A 1 -7.28 -15.90 87.11
CA MET A 1 -7.80 -14.69 86.43
C MET A 1 -6.76 -14.05 85.51
N LEU A 2 -5.48 -13.94 85.91
CA LEU A 2 -4.44 -13.36 85.05
C LEU A 2 -4.01 -14.25 83.86
N ASP A 3 -4.09 -15.58 83.99
CA ASP A 3 -3.66 -16.49 82.91
C ASP A 3 -4.71 -16.69 81.80
N SER A 4 -6.00 -16.63 82.10
CA SER A 4 -7.06 -16.65 81.08
C SER A 4 -7.00 -15.43 80.17
N LEU A 5 -6.68 -14.26 80.74
CA LEU A 5 -6.55 -12.99 80.01
C LEU A 5 -5.37 -12.98 79.04
N LYS A 6 -4.28 -13.72 79.34
CA LYS A 6 -3.13 -13.86 78.44
C LYS A 6 -3.46 -14.69 77.19
N TYR A 7 -4.24 -15.76 77.34
CA TYR A 7 -4.66 -16.59 76.21
C TYR A 7 -5.63 -15.83 75.29
N GLU A 8 -6.54 -15.03 75.86
CA GLU A 8 -7.44 -14.17 75.08
C GLU A 8 -6.70 -13.07 74.31
N ILE A 9 -5.67 -12.47 74.90
CA ILE A 9 -4.82 -11.50 74.20
C ILE A 9 -3.99 -12.19 73.11
N ALA A 10 -3.48 -13.39 73.36
CA ALA A 10 -2.71 -14.15 72.37
C ALA A 10 -3.54 -14.55 71.15
N THR A 11 -4.78 -15.02 71.34
CA THR A 11 -5.68 -15.35 70.22
C THR A 11 -6.06 -14.11 69.42
N PHE A 12 -6.29 -12.97 70.09
CA PHE A 12 -6.54 -11.70 69.41
C PHE A 12 -5.37 -11.26 68.53
N ILE A 13 -4.14 -11.33 69.04
CA ILE A 13 -2.92 -10.97 68.26
C ILE A 13 -2.77 -11.88 67.04
N ILE A 14 -3.01 -13.19 67.19
CA ILE A 14 -2.95 -14.14 66.07
C ILE A 14 -3.98 -13.79 64.99
N CYS A 15 -5.22 -13.49 65.38
CA CYS A 15 -6.27 -13.05 64.44
C CYS A 15 -5.88 -11.77 63.69
N VAL A 16 -5.24 -10.82 64.38
CA VAL A 16 -4.76 -9.57 63.76
C VAL A 16 -3.65 -9.86 62.74
N ILE A 17 -2.68 -10.73 63.08
CA ILE A 17 -1.61 -11.12 62.15
C ILE A 17 -2.17 -11.81 60.91
N ILE A 18 -3.13 -12.73 61.08
CA ILE A 18 -3.78 -13.42 59.96
C ILE A 18 -4.53 -12.42 59.07
N SER A 19 -5.29 -11.49 59.65
CA SER A 19 -6.00 -10.45 58.91
C SER A 19 -5.05 -9.56 58.10
N ILE A 20 -3.94 -9.12 58.71
CA ILE A 20 -2.91 -8.32 58.02
C ILE A 20 -2.28 -9.12 56.87
N SER A 21 -1.99 -10.41 57.08
CA SER A 21 -1.42 -11.27 56.04
C SER A 21 -2.35 -11.44 54.83
N MET A 22 -3.66 -11.57 55.07
CA MET A 22 -4.66 -11.68 54.00
C MET A 22 -4.78 -10.38 53.20
N ILE A 23 -4.72 -9.22 53.85
CA ILE A 23 -4.77 -7.92 53.17
C ILE A 23 -3.54 -7.73 52.26
N ILE A 24 -2.34 -8.10 52.73
CA ILE A 24 -1.11 -8.01 51.94
C ILE A 24 -1.16 -8.96 50.73
N ALA A 25 -1.57 -10.22 50.94
CA ALA A 25 -1.69 -11.21 49.88
C ALA A 25 -2.72 -10.80 48.82
N SER A 26 -3.84 -10.22 49.25
CA SER A 26 -4.87 -9.69 48.36
C SER A 26 -4.29 -8.61 47.45
N ASN A 27 -3.70 -7.56 48.02
CA ASN A 27 -3.18 -6.43 47.22
C ASN A 27 -2.11 -6.88 46.20
N TYR A 28 -1.21 -7.78 46.60
CA TYR A 28 -0.17 -8.31 45.69
C TYR A 28 -0.74 -9.08 44.48
N TYR A 29 -1.90 -9.75 44.65
CA TYR A 29 -2.53 -10.51 43.58
C TYR A 29 -3.34 -9.62 42.63
N TRP A 30 -3.97 -8.55 43.14
CA TRP A 30 -4.77 -7.62 42.35
C TRP A 30 -3.95 -6.87 41.30
N ASP A 31 -2.74 -6.43 41.66
CA ASP A 31 -1.88 -5.68 40.74
C ASP A 31 -1.47 -6.52 39.53
N ASN A 32 -1.05 -7.77 39.76
CA ASN A 32 -0.61 -8.68 38.71
C ASN A 32 -1.73 -9.03 37.70
N LEU A 33 -2.97 -9.15 38.16
CA LEU A 33 -4.11 -9.42 37.27
C LEU A 33 -4.56 -8.20 36.48
N TYR A 34 -4.46 -7.02 37.10
CA TYR A 34 -4.83 -5.77 36.46
C TYR A 34 -3.92 -5.48 35.26
N TYR A 35 -2.60 -5.57 35.44
CA TYR A 35 -1.63 -5.36 34.37
C TYR A 35 -1.75 -6.40 33.24
N GLN A 36 -1.91 -7.69 33.56
CA GLN A 36 -2.08 -8.73 32.54
C GLN A 36 -3.34 -8.52 31.68
N LYS A 37 -4.42 -8.02 32.27
CA LYS A 37 -5.65 -7.71 31.52
C LYS A 37 -5.44 -6.52 30.58
N GLU A 38 -4.77 -5.49 31.05
CA GLU A 38 -4.49 -4.28 30.26
C GLU A 38 -3.63 -4.62 29.04
N ASP A 39 -2.56 -5.40 29.22
CA ASP A 39 -1.72 -5.89 28.13
C ASP A 39 -2.51 -6.76 27.13
N ALA A 40 -3.35 -7.66 27.63
CA ALA A 40 -4.20 -8.50 26.77
C ALA A 40 -5.18 -7.67 25.93
N ILE A 41 -5.73 -6.59 26.50
CA ILE A 41 -6.63 -5.66 25.78
C ILE A 41 -5.85 -4.89 24.71
N ILE A 42 -4.68 -4.34 25.05
CA ILE A 42 -3.83 -3.60 24.11
C ILE A 42 -3.43 -4.51 22.95
N ASN A 43 -2.92 -5.70 23.22
CA ASN A 43 -2.53 -6.67 22.20
C ASN A 43 -3.71 -7.06 21.31
N LEU A 44 -4.90 -7.29 21.89
CA LEU A 44 -6.11 -7.59 21.11
C LEU A 44 -6.54 -6.41 20.25
N SER A 45 -6.47 -5.18 20.76
CA SER A 45 -6.81 -3.99 19.96
C SER A 45 -5.87 -3.80 18.77
N GLN A 46 -4.56 -3.99 18.97
CA GLN A 46 -3.56 -3.89 17.90
C GLN A 46 -3.74 -4.99 16.84
N ALA A 47 -3.98 -6.22 17.27
CA ALA A 47 -4.27 -7.33 16.34
C ALA A 47 -5.55 -7.08 15.54
N LYS A 48 -6.57 -6.49 16.17
CA LYS A 48 -7.84 -6.13 15.54
C LYS A 48 -7.66 -4.99 14.53
N GLU A 49 -6.90 -3.97 14.86
CA GLU A 49 -6.56 -2.86 13.95
C GLU A 49 -5.82 -3.38 12.71
N ALA A 50 -4.75 -4.14 12.91
CA ALA A 50 -4.00 -4.75 11.80
C ALA A 50 -4.87 -5.66 10.92
N TYR A 51 -5.82 -6.39 11.52
CA TYR A 51 -6.77 -7.23 10.79
C TYR A 51 -7.72 -6.41 9.91
N TYR A 52 -8.30 -5.32 10.42
CA TYR A 52 -9.17 -4.46 9.61
C TYR A 52 -8.42 -3.71 8.53
N ASP A 53 -7.21 -3.24 8.82
CA ASP A 53 -6.32 -2.64 7.83
C ASP A 53 -6.02 -3.61 6.68
N ALA A 54 -5.77 -4.88 7.00
CA ALA A 54 -5.54 -5.92 6.00
C ALA A 54 -6.79 -6.17 5.14
N ILE A 55 -7.98 -6.21 5.73
CA ILE A 55 -9.26 -6.34 5.00
C ILE A 55 -9.48 -5.14 4.08
N GLU A 56 -9.23 -3.93 4.55
CA GLU A 56 -9.39 -2.72 3.76
C GLU A 56 -8.43 -2.70 2.57
N LYS A 57 -7.15 -3.03 2.80
CA LYS A 57 -6.14 -3.16 1.74
C LYS A 57 -6.52 -4.22 0.71
N ASP A 58 -7.00 -5.39 1.13
CA ASP A 58 -7.47 -6.44 0.21
C ASP A 58 -8.67 -5.97 -0.63
N LYS A 59 -9.61 -5.24 -0.02
CA LYS A 59 -10.74 -4.66 -0.75
C LYS A 59 -10.29 -3.63 -1.79
N LEU A 60 -9.35 -2.76 -1.43
CA LEU A 60 -8.77 -1.78 -2.35
C LEU A 60 -8.01 -2.46 -3.49
N LEU A 61 -7.21 -3.48 -3.18
CA LEU A 61 -6.50 -4.28 -4.19
C LEU A 61 -7.49 -4.84 -5.21
N LYS A 62 -8.53 -5.55 -4.76
CA LYS A 62 -9.55 -6.14 -5.64
C LYS A 62 -10.31 -5.09 -6.48
N LEU A 63 -10.52 -3.90 -5.93
CA LEU A 63 -11.22 -2.82 -6.63
C LEU A 63 -10.36 -2.24 -7.78
N PHE A 64 -9.05 -2.13 -7.57
CA PHE A 64 -8.15 -1.45 -8.51
C PHE A 64 -7.29 -2.41 -9.36
N GLU A 65 -7.20 -3.68 -9.01
CA GLU A 65 -6.38 -4.70 -9.69
C GLU A 65 -6.68 -4.75 -11.20
N ASN A 66 -7.94 -4.89 -11.58
CA ASN A 66 -8.32 -4.95 -13.00
C ASN A 66 -7.95 -3.67 -13.76
N LYS A 67 -8.07 -2.49 -13.13
CA LYS A 67 -7.70 -1.21 -13.74
C LYS A 67 -6.20 -1.09 -13.88
N TYR A 68 -5.45 -1.47 -12.84
CA TYR A 68 -4.00 -1.49 -12.84
C TYR A 68 -3.46 -2.41 -13.93
N GLU A 69 -3.95 -3.65 -14.00
CA GLU A 69 -3.55 -4.61 -15.02
C GLU A 69 -3.93 -4.16 -16.43
N HIS A 70 -5.08 -3.49 -16.59
CA HIS A 70 -5.44 -2.89 -17.88
C HIS A 70 -4.46 -1.79 -18.30
N LEU A 71 -4.13 -0.86 -17.39
CA LEU A 71 -3.17 0.23 -17.67
C LEU A 71 -1.75 -0.30 -17.92
N LYS A 72 -1.35 -1.36 -17.21
CA LYS A 72 -0.09 -2.06 -17.43
C LYS A 72 -0.03 -2.74 -18.79
N LYS A 73 -1.13 -3.37 -19.23
CA LYS A 73 -1.25 -3.96 -20.57
C LYS A 73 -1.23 -2.95 -21.71
N LEU A 74 -1.63 -1.70 -21.43
CA LEU A 74 -1.55 -0.57 -22.36
C LEU A 74 -0.18 0.13 -22.33
N GLY A 75 0.79 -0.40 -21.57
CA GLY A 75 2.13 0.19 -21.47
C GLY A 75 2.18 1.55 -20.77
N ILE A 76 1.10 1.97 -20.09
CA ILE A 76 1.04 3.25 -19.36
C ILE A 76 1.81 3.17 -18.04
N ILE A 77 1.81 1.99 -17.40
CA ILE A 77 2.48 1.74 -16.12
C ILE A 77 3.75 0.93 -16.37
N GLY A 78 4.87 1.39 -15.78
CA GLY A 78 6.16 0.74 -15.85
C GLY A 78 7.17 1.54 -16.68
N ASN A 79 8.23 0.86 -17.10
CA ASN A 79 9.29 1.48 -17.88
C ASN A 79 8.86 1.63 -19.35
N GLU A 80 9.21 2.77 -19.95
CA GLU A 80 8.95 3.04 -21.37
C GLU A 80 9.76 2.07 -22.26
N SER A 81 9.08 1.28 -23.08
CA SER A 81 9.73 0.39 -24.05
C SER A 81 9.94 1.08 -25.41
N ARG A 82 10.92 1.99 -25.45
CA ARG A 82 11.26 2.75 -26.66
C ARG A 82 11.63 1.88 -27.85
N LEU A 83 12.26 0.74 -27.57
CA LEU A 83 12.66 -0.21 -28.60
C LEU A 83 11.43 -0.82 -29.29
N ASP A 84 10.39 -1.13 -28.54
CA ASP A 84 9.15 -1.68 -29.10
C ASP A 84 8.46 -0.67 -30.01
N TRP A 85 8.49 0.63 -29.67
CA TRP A 85 7.96 1.69 -30.53
C TRP A 85 8.73 1.82 -31.85
N VAL A 86 10.07 1.79 -31.77
CA VAL A 86 10.92 1.82 -32.97
C VAL A 86 10.64 0.62 -33.87
N ASN A 87 10.64 -0.58 -33.30
CA ASN A 87 10.34 -1.81 -34.04
C ASN A 87 8.94 -1.77 -34.66
N SER A 88 7.97 -1.20 -33.95
CA SER A 88 6.60 -1.02 -34.46
C SER A 88 6.56 -0.07 -35.65
N LEU A 89 7.22 1.08 -35.56
CA LEU A 89 7.32 2.05 -36.66
C LEU A 89 7.99 1.44 -37.89
N ASP A 90 9.08 0.70 -37.69
CA ASP A 90 9.79 0.01 -38.77
C ASP A 90 8.89 -1.06 -39.40
N ASN A 91 8.17 -1.84 -38.60
CA ASN A 91 7.23 -2.84 -39.09
C ASN A 91 6.08 -2.21 -39.90
N ILE A 92 5.53 -1.08 -39.43
CA ILE A 92 4.48 -0.33 -40.13
C ILE A 92 5.00 0.18 -41.48
N SER A 93 6.17 0.81 -41.49
CA SER A 93 6.82 1.31 -42.70
C SER A 93 6.97 0.20 -43.75
N ASN A 94 7.46 -0.96 -43.32
CA ASN A 94 7.69 -2.12 -44.19
C ASN A 94 6.40 -2.79 -44.67
N THR A 95 5.43 -2.97 -43.76
CA THR A 95 4.18 -3.70 -44.05
C THR A 95 3.26 -2.88 -44.96
N TYR A 96 3.10 -1.59 -44.67
CA TYR A 96 2.17 -0.71 -45.37
C TYR A 96 2.86 0.15 -46.43
N LYS A 97 4.17 -0.06 -46.65
CA LYS A 97 4.98 0.63 -47.66
C LYS A 97 4.88 2.16 -47.56
N ILE A 98 4.89 2.68 -46.34
CA ILE A 98 4.86 4.13 -46.09
C ILE A 98 6.23 4.69 -46.52
N PRO A 99 6.33 5.43 -47.65
CA PRO A 99 7.62 5.67 -48.31
C PRO A 99 8.60 6.50 -47.48
N TYR A 100 8.06 7.31 -46.56
CA TYR A 100 8.83 8.23 -45.75
C TYR A 100 8.18 8.32 -44.38
N LEU A 101 8.64 7.52 -43.43
CA LEU A 101 8.28 7.58 -42.01
C LEU A 101 9.54 7.87 -41.20
N LYS A 102 9.73 9.13 -40.81
CA LYS A 102 10.78 9.54 -39.88
C LYS A 102 10.20 9.79 -38.51
N TYR A 103 10.94 9.42 -37.48
CA TYR A 103 10.54 9.63 -36.10
C TYR A 103 11.66 10.27 -35.29
N LYS A 104 11.26 11.01 -34.25
CA LYS A 104 12.15 11.52 -33.20
C LYS A 104 11.46 11.31 -31.86
N ILE A 105 12.13 10.64 -30.93
CA ILE A 105 11.64 10.45 -29.56
C ILE A 105 12.55 11.28 -28.65
N GLU A 106 11.96 12.25 -27.96
CA GLU A 106 12.70 13.09 -27.02
C GLU A 106 13.10 12.32 -25.75
N LYS A 107 14.00 12.90 -24.96
CA LYS A 107 14.35 12.35 -23.65
C LYS A 107 13.12 12.33 -22.73
N GLN A 108 13.06 11.31 -21.89
CA GLN A 108 12.03 11.18 -20.88
C GLN A 108 12.18 12.31 -19.88
N GLN A 109 11.05 12.95 -19.54
CA GLN A 109 11.01 14.07 -18.61
C GLN A 109 9.85 13.89 -17.63
N TYR A 110 10.06 14.34 -16.40
CA TYR A 110 9.00 14.43 -15.42
C TYR A 110 7.93 15.42 -15.86
N VAL A 111 6.67 15.05 -15.66
CA VAL A 111 5.55 15.95 -15.86
C VAL A 111 5.42 16.82 -14.62
N VAL A 112 5.94 18.03 -14.70
CA VAL A 112 5.76 19.03 -13.64
C VAL A 112 4.36 19.61 -13.75
N SER A 113 3.50 19.24 -12.82
CA SER A 113 2.15 19.81 -12.66
C SER A 113 1.89 20.03 -11.18
N ASP A 114 1.66 21.29 -10.80
CA ASP A 114 1.42 21.68 -9.40
C ASP A 114 0.27 20.88 -8.78
N ASN A 115 -0.80 20.66 -9.54
CA ASN A 115 -1.95 19.87 -9.10
C ASN A 115 -1.62 18.38 -8.92
N MET A 116 -0.71 17.83 -9.72
CA MET A 116 -0.34 16.41 -9.62
C MET A 116 0.53 16.17 -8.39
N ALA A 117 1.52 17.04 -8.17
CA ALA A 117 2.41 16.96 -7.02
C ALA A 117 1.66 17.08 -5.68
N ILE A 118 0.60 17.91 -5.63
CA ILE A 118 -0.21 18.09 -4.41
C ILE A 118 -1.15 16.91 -4.17
N ASN A 119 -1.86 16.45 -5.21
CA ASN A 119 -2.90 15.43 -5.04
C ASN A 119 -2.36 14.00 -5.05
N TYR A 120 -1.21 13.75 -5.68
CA TYR A 120 -0.63 12.43 -5.89
C TYR A 120 0.90 12.45 -5.68
N PRO A 121 1.38 12.70 -4.45
CA PRO A 121 2.81 12.88 -4.18
C PRO A 121 3.65 11.61 -4.44
N ASP A 122 3.04 10.43 -4.34
CA ASP A 122 3.71 9.14 -4.52
C ASP A 122 3.63 8.60 -5.96
N ILE A 123 3.14 9.40 -6.92
CA ILE A 123 3.00 9.00 -8.32
C ILE A 123 3.91 9.84 -9.20
N ASP A 124 4.98 9.21 -9.69
CA ASP A 124 5.85 9.79 -10.71
C ASP A 124 5.21 9.66 -12.09
N LEU A 125 4.87 10.80 -12.69
CA LEU A 125 4.45 10.84 -14.09
C LEU A 125 5.60 11.28 -14.99
N LEU A 126 5.99 10.41 -15.91
CA LEU A 126 7.00 10.68 -16.91
C LEU A 126 6.38 10.72 -18.32
N LYS A 127 6.93 11.55 -19.19
CA LYS A 127 6.53 11.62 -20.60
C LYS A 127 7.74 11.66 -21.52
N SER A 128 7.56 11.11 -22.71
CA SER A 128 8.49 11.22 -23.84
C SER A 128 7.71 11.68 -25.06
N THR A 129 8.06 12.83 -25.62
CA THR A 129 7.38 13.35 -26.80
C THR A 129 7.92 12.66 -28.05
N MET A 130 7.03 12.06 -28.84
CA MET A 130 7.36 11.51 -30.16
C MET A 130 6.87 12.45 -31.26
N SER A 131 7.76 12.81 -32.18
CA SER A 131 7.43 13.54 -33.40
C SER A 131 7.57 12.62 -34.60
N LEU A 132 6.50 12.51 -35.40
CA LEU A 132 6.45 11.72 -36.62
C LEU A 132 6.38 12.65 -37.83
N GLN A 133 7.29 12.46 -38.77
CA GLN A 133 7.26 13.13 -40.06
C GLN A 133 7.01 12.10 -41.14
N MET A 134 5.86 12.24 -41.82
CA MET A 134 5.39 11.27 -42.79
C MET A 134 5.06 11.91 -44.12
N GLN A 135 5.34 11.20 -45.21
CA GLN A 135 4.76 11.49 -46.52
C GLN A 135 3.67 10.46 -46.81
N LEU A 136 2.42 10.88 -46.63
CA LEU A 136 1.26 10.04 -46.85
C LEU A 136 0.87 10.09 -48.33
N LEU A 137 0.64 8.92 -48.93
CA LEU A 137 0.13 8.83 -50.30
C LEU A 137 -1.40 8.89 -50.30
N HIS A 138 -2.02 8.33 -49.26
CA HIS A 138 -3.45 8.37 -49.03
C HIS A 138 -3.75 8.79 -47.59
N GLU A 139 -4.89 9.44 -47.36
CA GLU A 139 -5.33 9.82 -46.00
C GLU A 139 -5.48 8.60 -45.07
N GLY A 140 -5.83 7.44 -45.64
CA GLY A 140 -5.92 6.15 -44.92
C GLY A 140 -4.59 5.68 -44.31
N ASP A 141 -3.46 6.16 -44.82
CA ASP A 141 -2.14 5.79 -44.32
C ASP A 141 -1.92 6.35 -42.91
N LEU A 142 -2.44 7.55 -42.61
CA LEU A 142 -2.36 8.13 -41.26
C LEU A 142 -3.06 7.25 -40.23
N TYR A 143 -4.29 6.84 -40.53
CA TYR A 143 -5.07 5.98 -39.64
C TYR A 143 -4.38 4.63 -39.44
N THR A 144 -3.78 4.09 -40.50
CA THR A 144 -3.01 2.85 -40.44
C THR A 144 -1.83 2.97 -39.49
N VAL A 145 -1.04 4.05 -39.57
CA VAL A 145 0.11 4.28 -38.69
C VAL A 145 -0.34 4.45 -37.24
N ILE A 146 -1.31 5.34 -36.97
CA ILE A 146 -1.76 5.64 -35.60
C ILE A 146 -2.43 4.42 -34.94
N ASN A 147 -3.24 3.66 -35.67
CA ASN A 147 -3.89 2.47 -35.11
C ASN A 147 -2.89 1.37 -34.77
N ASN A 148 -1.88 1.14 -35.63
CA ASN A 148 -0.88 0.12 -35.35
C ASN A 148 0.04 0.51 -34.19
N LEU A 149 0.36 1.80 -34.03
CA LEU A 149 1.11 2.28 -32.86
C LEU A 149 0.35 2.11 -31.54
N ARG A 150 -0.99 2.22 -31.57
CA ARG A 150 -1.83 2.00 -30.38
C ARG A 150 -1.92 0.51 -30.01
N LEU A 151 -1.76 -0.40 -30.97
CA LEU A 151 -1.86 -1.84 -30.73
C LEU A 151 -0.57 -2.43 -30.15
N THR A 152 0.55 -1.69 -30.20
CA THR A 152 1.85 -2.14 -29.71
C THR A 152 2.24 -1.55 -28.35
N THR A 153 1.41 -0.67 -27.80
CA THR A 153 1.42 -0.20 -26.41
C THR A 153 0.47 -1.01 -25.56
#